data_AF-A0A5C9E6Q9-F1
#
_entry.id   AF-A0A5C9E6Q9-F1
#
_cell.length_a   1.000
_cell.length_b   1.000
_cell.length_c   1.000
_cell.angle_alpha   90.00
_cell.angle_beta   90.00
_cell.angle_gamma   90.00
#
_symmetry.space_group_name_H-M   'P 1'
#
loop_
_entity.id
_entity.type
_entity.pdbx_description
1 polymer ?
#
loop_
_entity_poly.entity_id
_entity_poly.type
_entity_poly.pdbx_seq_one_letter_code
_entity_poly.pdbx_strand_id
1 'polypeptide(L)' 'MELNKYKLENDEPATGMEKDDTLIQVRAVISCPTCDYEKRFRNKFHRHELEMLTVALKVFDWLVCNDCGELLDLNLNFEI' A
#
# COMPACT_ATOMS: atom_id res chain seq x y z
N MET A 1 2.21 4.24 26.16
CA MET A 1 2.33 4.17 24.69
C MET A 1 1.75 2.84 24.27
N GLU A 2 0.53 2.83 23.73
CA GLU A 2 -0.08 1.60 23.23
C GLU A 2 0.49 1.27 21.85
N LEU A 3 1.10 0.09 21.74
CA LEU A 3 1.66 -0.44 20.50
C LEU A 3 0.52 -0.88 19.59
N ASN A 4 0.36 -0.20 18.45
CA ASN A 4 -0.56 -0.58 17.38
C ASN A 4 -0.30 -2.01 16.89
N LYS A 5 -1.25 -2.91 17.16
CA LYS A 5 -1.31 -4.26 16.58
C LYS A 5 -1.85 -4.18 15.15
N TYR A 6 -1.00 -3.86 14.17
CA TYR A 6 -1.35 -4.16 12.78
C TYR A 6 -1.09 -5.65 12.53
N LYS A 7 -2.13 -6.46 12.69
CA LYS A 7 -2.15 -7.83 12.16
C LYS A 7 -2.12 -7.76 10.63
N LEU A 8 -1.03 -8.20 10.04
CA LEU A 8 -0.94 -8.55 8.62
C LEU A 8 -1.17 -10.05 8.54
N GLU A 9 -2.43 -10.47 8.32
CA GLU A 9 -2.76 -11.87 8.12
C GLU A 9 -3.45 -12.06 6.75
N ASN A 10 -2.82 -12.95 5.97
CA ASN A 10 -3.38 -13.89 4.98
C ASN A 10 -3.29 -13.55 3.49
N ASP A 11 -2.25 -14.12 2.86
CA ASP A 11 -2.21 -14.57 1.48
C ASP A 11 -3.14 -15.79 1.29
N GLU A 12 -4.43 -15.55 1.05
CA GLU A 12 -5.30 -16.55 0.41
C GLU A 12 -5.86 -15.98 -0.90
N PRO A 13 -5.91 -16.77 -2.00
CA PRO A 13 -6.51 -16.33 -3.23
C PRO A 13 -8.03 -16.34 -3.03
N ALA A 14 -8.63 -15.16 -2.89
CA ALA A 14 -10.07 -15.01 -2.79
C ALA A 14 -10.73 -15.44 -4.12
N THR A 15 -11.17 -16.69 -4.17
CA THR A 15 -12.02 -17.25 -5.22
C THR A 15 -13.41 -16.62 -5.13
N GLY A 16 -13.80 -15.90 -6.19
CA GLY A 16 -15.19 -15.58 -6.49
C GLY A 16 -15.84 -14.49 -5.63
N MET A 17 -15.43 -13.23 -5.80
CA MET A 17 -16.28 -12.09 -5.45
C MET A 17 -16.75 -11.44 -6.75
N GLU A 18 -18.05 -11.24 -6.88
CA GLU A 18 -18.65 -10.39 -7.92
C GLU A 18 -17.88 -9.07 -8.00
N LYS A 19 -17.63 -8.58 -9.21
CA LYS A 19 -16.97 -7.29 -9.42
C LYS A 19 -17.88 -6.20 -8.89
N ASP A 20 -17.64 -5.81 -7.64
CA ASP A 20 -18.19 -4.58 -7.10
C ASP A 20 -17.48 -3.41 -7.80
N ASP A 21 -18.12 -2.90 -8.85
CA ASP A 21 -17.67 -1.74 -9.62
C ASP A 21 -17.59 -0.47 -8.74
N THR A 22 -17.90 -0.51 -7.45
CA THR A 22 -17.68 0.64 -6.55
C THR A 22 -16.34 0.57 -5.82
N LEU A 23 -15.62 -0.54 -5.90
CA LEU A 23 -14.33 -0.74 -5.25
C LEU A 23 -13.17 -0.53 -6.23
N ILE A 24 -12.09 0.02 -5.71
CA ILE A 24 -10.79 0.08 -6.38
C ILE A 24 -9.82 -0.75 -5.55
N GLN A 25 -9.19 -1.73 -6.19
CA GLN A 25 -8.10 -2.48 -5.58
C GLN A 25 -6.78 -1.79 -5.90
N VAL A 26 -6.02 -1.46 -4.86
CA VAL A 26 -4.73 -0.77 -4.97
C VAL A 26 -3.65 -1.68 -4.43
N ARG A 27 -2.61 -1.91 -5.21
CA ARG A 27 -1.36 -2.52 -4.75
C ARG A 27 -0.31 -1.44 -4.65
N ALA A 28 0.30 -1.29 -3.47
CA ALA A 28 1.43 -0.40 -3.26
C ALA A 28 2.69 -1.24 -3.03
N VAL A 29 3.76 -0.92 -3.75
CA VAL A 29 5.10 -1.48 -3.53
C VAL A 29 6.01 -0.33 -3.15
N ILE A 30 6.61 -0.44 -1.98
CA ILE A 30 7.65 0.47 -1.50
C ILE A 30 8.98 -0.25 -1.64
N SER A 31 9.93 0.33 -2.35
CA SER A 31 11.23 -0.28 -2.59
C SER A 31 12.35 0.70 -2.33
N CYS A 32 13.50 0.20 -1.87
CA CYS A 32 14.72 0.99 -1.84
C CYS A 32 15.45 0.87 -3.19
N PRO A 33 15.95 1.98 -3.76
CA PRO A 33 16.69 1.94 -5.03
C PRO A 33 18.10 1.34 -4.90
N THR A 34 18.65 1.26 -3.69
CA THR A 34 20.06 0.90 -3.46
C THR A 34 20.27 -0.40 -2.70
N CYS A 35 19.24 -0.97 -2.10
CA CYS A 35 19.31 -2.26 -1.40
C CYS A 35 18.06 -3.10 -1.65
N ASP A 36 18.06 -4.33 -1.12
CA ASP A 36 16.98 -5.30 -1.35
C ASP A 36 15.72 -5.06 -0.49
N TYR A 37 15.61 -3.88 0.15
CA TYR A 37 14.42 -3.54 0.92
C TYR A 37 13.20 -3.38 0.00
N GLU A 38 12.16 -4.15 0.27
CA GLU A 38 10.87 -4.04 -0.40
C GLU A 38 9.73 -4.36 0.56
N LYS A 39 8.62 -3.61 0.45
CA LYS A 39 7.39 -3.88 1.18
C LYS A 39 6.17 -3.73 0.29
N ARG A 40 5.28 -4.72 0.33
CA ARG A 40 4.07 -4.78 -0.50
C ARG A 40 2.83 -4.64 0.36
N PHE A 41 1.88 -3.83 -0.11
CA PHE A 41 0.58 -3.62 0.51
C PHE A 41 -0.51 -3.84 -0.53
N ARG A 42 -1.62 -4.43 -0.09
CA ARG A 42 -2.85 -4.50 -0.86
C ARG A 42 -3.93 -3.82 -0.06
N ASN A 43 -4.65 -2.91 -0.69
CA ASN A 43 -5.74 -2.19 -0.04
C ASN A 43 -6.92 -2.06 -1.00
N LYS A 44 -8.11 -1.89 -0.45
CA LYS A 44 -9.34 -1.70 -1.22
C LYS A 44 -10.01 -0.44 -0.71
N PHE A 45 -10.40 0.43 -1.62
CA PHE A 45 -11.09 1.67 -1.29
C PHE A 45 -12.37 1.74 -2.09
N HIS A 46 -13.42 2.31 -1.51
CA HIS A 46 -14.54 2.73 -2.33
C HIS A 46 -14.14 3.92 -3.20
N ARG A 47 -14.66 3.98 -4.42
CA ARG A 47 -14.38 5.06 -5.39
C ARG A 47 -14.67 6.45 -4.82
N HIS A 48 -15.68 6.57 -3.96
CA HIS A 48 -16.05 7.84 -3.33
C HIS A 48 -15.09 8.28 -2.21
N GLU A 49 -14.16 7.42 -1.78
CA GLU A 49 -13.19 7.70 -0.72
C GLU A 49 -11.76 7.93 -1.28
N LEU A 50 -11.62 8.15 -2.59
CA LEU A 50 -10.32 8.37 -3.26
C LEU A 50 -9.51 9.54 -2.67
N GLU A 51 -10.16 10.55 -2.11
CA GLU A 51 -9.47 11.66 -1.42
C GLU A 51 -8.68 11.16 -0.21
N MET A 52 -9.19 10.16 0.50
CA MET A 52 -8.51 9.54 1.65
C MET A 52 -7.23 8.83 1.22
N LEU A 53 -7.22 8.20 0.06
CA LEU A 53 -6.01 7.63 -0.53
C LEU A 53 -4.96 8.72 -0.79
N THR A 54 -5.35 9.84 -1.39
CA THR A 54 -4.42 10.95 -1.69
C THR A 54 -3.73 11.48 -0.43
N VAL A 55 -4.46 11.62 0.68
CA VAL A 55 -3.88 12.05 1.97
C VAL A 55 -2.90 10.99 2.51
N ALA A 56 -3.26 9.71 2.45
CA ALA A 56 -2.38 8.63 2.87
C ALA A 56 -1.10 8.53 2.03
N LEU A 57 -1.15 8.97 0.77
CA LEU A 57 0.00 8.92 -0.13
C LEU A 57 1.04 10.03 0.11
N LYS A 58 0.62 11.20 0.61
CA LYS A 58 1.54 12.33 0.88
C LYS A 58 2.62 12.04 1.92
N VAL A 59 2.38 11.04 2.77
CA VAL A 59 3.33 10.65 3.82
C VAL A 59 4.56 9.94 3.23
N PHE A 60 4.45 9.40 2.01
CA PHE A 60 5.53 8.64 1.36
C PHE A 60 6.66 9.50 0.81
N ASP A 61 6.43 10.78 0.49
CA ASP A 61 7.45 11.65 -0.11
C ASP A 61 8.69 11.87 0.81
N TRP A 62 8.59 11.42 2.07
CA TRP A 62 9.54 11.67 3.16
C TRP A 62 10.04 10.37 3.78
N LEU A 63 9.62 9.21 3.26
CA LEU A 63 10.07 7.93 3.78
C LEU A 63 11.45 7.58 3.22
N VAL A 64 12.34 7.23 4.14
CA VAL A 64 13.70 6.81 3.85
C VAL A 64 13.89 5.35 4.23
N CYS A 65 14.79 4.68 3.53
CA CYS A 65 15.23 3.34 3.86
C CYS A 65 16.02 3.36 5.17
N ASN A 66 15.67 2.48 6.11
CA ASN A 66 16.37 2.40 7.39
C ASN A 66 17.82 1.89 7.26
N ASP A 67 18.12 1.11 6.22
CA ASP A 67 19.42 0.46 6.07
C ASP A 67 20.45 1.35 5.36
N CYS A 68 20.02 2.16 4.40
CA CYS A 68 20.92 3.01 3.59
C CYS A 68 20.59 4.51 3.60
N GLY A 69 19.44 4.92 4.15
CA GLY A 69 19.04 6.32 4.27
C GLY A 69 18.50 6.97 2.99
N GLU A 70 18.50 6.25 1.86
CA GLU A 70 17.94 6.74 0.60
C GLU A 70 16.42 6.88 0.65
N LEU A 71 15.87 7.78 -0.16
CA LEU A 71 14.42 7.91 -0.32
C LEU A 71 13.84 6.62 -0.91
N LEU A 72 12.69 6.20 -0.38
CA LEU A 72 11.98 5.02 -0.85
C LEU A 72 11.12 5.37 -2.07
N ASP A 73 11.14 4.48 -3.07
CA ASP A 73 10.27 4.55 -4.23
C ASP A 73 8.91 3.96 -3.90
N LEU A 74 7.84 4.67 -4.24
CA LEU A 74 6.46 4.20 -4.13
C LEU A 74 5.88 3.92 -5.51
N ASN A 75 5.54 2.65 -5.77
CA ASN A 75 4.87 2.20 -6.97
C ASN A 75 3.42 1.79 -6.65
N LEU A 76 2.45 2.43 -7.30
CA LEU A 76 1.02 2.13 -7.14
C LEU A 76 0.49 1.46 -8.40
N ASN A 77 -0.19 0.33 -8.22
CA ASN A 77 -0.93 -0.35 -9.27
C ASN A 77 -2.42 -0.40 -8.90
N PHE A 78 -3.26 0.09 -9.80
CA PHE A 78 -4.71 0.17 -9.62
C PHE A 78 -5.37 -0.88 -10.50
N GLU A 79 -6.08 -1.82 -9.87
CA GLU A 79 -6.96 -2.79 -10.54
C GLU A 79 -8.39 -2.24 -10.43
N ILE A 80 -8.93 -1.75 -11.55
CA ILE A 80 -10.23 -1.08 -11.69
C ILE A 80 -11.18 -1.92 -12.53
#